data_AF-A0A942C4E4-F1
#
_entry.id   AF-A0A942C4E4-F1
#
_cell.length_a   1.000
_cell.length_b   1.000
_cell.length_c   1.000
_cell.angle_alpha   90.00
_cell.angle_beta   90.00
_cell.angle_gamma   90.00
#
_symmetry.space_group_name_H-M   'P 1'
#
loop_
_entity.id
_entity.type
_entity.pdbx_description
1 polymer ?
#
loop_
_entity_poly.entity_id
_entity_poly.type
_entity_poly.pdbx_seq_one_letter_code
_entity_poly.pdbx_strand_id
1 'polypeptide(L)'
;MRTLTINRNQIDYAGTFERPVFSLVGNTCILEGLYDTFSRFGVTLSDFRLDTNMAVPAENGVNVFLKSLGQYRLKFDRVEWTVLNFVDEDFPRSPEVLACGEEWLRSVEENLTFKNHTFVYGAHCLLAEGTAKDFLLSLPNKSDLSLGDGLGNGLIFNWYDADIHGRFNLILDHSLSVKDGIFIQLICVIEKDGINYHQVLSNGQQSLNKVLDHCGLQFEQETEVVS
;
A
#
# COMPACT_ATOMS: atom_id res chain seq x y z
N MET A 1 3.72 24.91 10.85
CA MET A 1 3.44 23.59 10.26
C MET A 1 4.78 22.87 10.18
N ARG A 2 4.89 21.62 10.62
CA ARG A 2 6.16 20.88 10.60
C ARG A 2 6.26 20.09 9.31
N THR A 3 7.44 20.13 8.69
CA THR A 3 7.71 19.43 7.43
C THR A 3 8.25 18.02 7.70
N LEU A 4 7.79 17.06 6.91
CA LEU A 4 8.17 15.65 6.96
C LEU A 4 9.01 15.27 5.74
N THR A 5 10.21 14.75 5.96
CA THR A 5 11.04 14.16 4.91
C THR A 5 10.92 12.64 4.96
N ILE A 6 10.42 12.03 3.89
CA ILE A 6 10.24 10.58 3.78
C ILE A 6 11.63 9.92 3.69
N ASN A 7 11.96 9.02 4.63
CA ASN A 7 13.18 8.21 4.55
C ASN A 7 12.92 6.83 3.94
N ARG A 8 11.74 6.27 4.21
CA ARG A 8 11.27 4.99 3.66
C ARG A 8 9.78 5.07 3.47
N ASN A 9 9.28 4.54 2.37
CA ASN A 9 7.85 4.37 2.14
C ASN A 9 7.56 2.99 1.54
N GLN A 10 6.31 2.57 1.67
CA GLN A 10 5.79 1.33 1.14
C GLN A 10 4.31 1.49 0.83
N ILE A 11 3.86 0.90 -0.26
CA ILE A 11 2.44 0.64 -0.47
C ILE A 11 2.27 -0.86 -0.65
N ASP A 12 1.37 -1.43 0.14
CA ASP A 12 0.84 -2.76 -0.07
C ASP A 12 -0.60 -2.66 -0.58
N TYR A 13 -0.93 -3.58 -1.46
CA TYR A 13 -2.28 -3.84 -1.92
C TYR A 13 -2.59 -5.32 -1.75
N ALA A 14 -3.81 -5.63 -1.33
CA ALA A 14 -4.38 -6.96 -1.35
C ALA A 14 -5.81 -6.92 -1.89
N GLY A 15 -6.05 -7.60 -3.01
CA GLY A 15 -7.39 -7.87 -3.53
C GLY A 15 -7.80 -9.28 -3.15
N THR A 16 -8.66 -9.42 -2.14
CA THR A 16 -9.12 -10.74 -1.65
C THR A 16 -10.29 -11.21 -2.47
N PHE A 17 -10.22 -12.41 -3.02
CA PHE A 17 -11.31 -13.01 -3.78
C PHE A 17 -12.44 -13.47 -2.85
N GLU A 18 -13.67 -13.46 -3.35
CA GLU A 18 -14.81 -14.02 -2.61
C GLU A 18 -14.76 -15.55 -2.53
N ARG A 19 -14.16 -16.19 -3.55
CA ARG A 19 -13.88 -17.63 -3.59
C ARG A 19 -12.47 -17.86 -4.14
N PRO A 20 -11.73 -18.86 -3.63
CA PRO A 20 -10.44 -19.20 -4.20
C PRO A 20 -10.55 -19.67 -5.65
N VAL A 21 -9.59 -19.27 -6.47
CA VAL A 21 -9.53 -19.54 -7.91
C VAL A 21 -8.76 -20.83 -8.17
N PHE A 22 -9.35 -21.96 -7.78
CA PHE A 22 -8.71 -23.28 -7.92
C PHE A 22 -8.50 -23.69 -9.38
N SER A 23 -9.23 -23.10 -10.33
CA SER A 23 -9.08 -23.32 -11.78
C SER A 23 -7.68 -22.97 -12.30
N LEU A 24 -6.94 -22.11 -11.58
CA LEU A 24 -5.58 -21.74 -11.92
C LEU A 24 -4.54 -22.79 -11.44
N VAL A 25 -4.89 -23.72 -10.56
CA VAL A 25 -3.93 -24.70 -10.01
C VAL A 25 -3.35 -25.61 -11.09
N GLY A 26 -2.02 -25.68 -11.17
CA GLY A 26 -1.32 -26.59 -12.10
C GLY A 26 -1.41 -26.17 -13.57
N ASN A 27 -1.98 -25.00 -13.87
CA ASN A 27 -2.16 -24.52 -15.22
C ASN A 27 -0.92 -23.71 -15.67
N THR A 28 -0.18 -24.23 -16.66
CA THR A 28 0.96 -23.51 -17.26
C THR A 28 0.55 -22.19 -17.91
N CYS A 29 -0.72 -22.04 -18.28
CA CYS A 29 -1.26 -20.80 -18.84
C CYS A 29 -1.20 -19.62 -17.85
N ILE A 30 -1.02 -19.83 -16.55
CA ILE A 30 -0.80 -18.71 -15.60
C ILE A 30 0.47 -17.95 -15.96
N LEU A 31 1.58 -18.66 -16.19
CA LEU A 31 2.88 -18.02 -16.43
C LEU A 31 2.85 -17.26 -17.76
N GLU A 32 2.30 -17.88 -18.81
CA GLU A 32 2.12 -17.24 -20.12
C GLU A 32 1.21 -16.01 -20.01
N GLY A 33 0.02 -16.15 -19.38
CA GLY A 33 -0.92 -15.05 -19.24
C GLY A 33 -0.37 -13.88 -18.43
N LEU A 34 0.31 -14.15 -17.31
CA LEU A 34 0.98 -13.11 -16.52
C LEU A 34 2.17 -12.49 -17.26
N TYR A 35 2.93 -13.29 -18.03
CA TYR A 35 4.02 -12.78 -18.87
C TYR A 35 3.49 -11.82 -19.93
N ASP A 36 2.45 -12.20 -20.66
CA ASP A 36 1.84 -11.36 -21.68
C ASP A 36 1.29 -10.07 -21.08
N THR A 37 0.57 -10.19 -19.95
CA THR A 37 -0.02 -9.06 -19.21
C THR A 37 1.04 -8.06 -18.76
N PHE A 38 2.15 -8.54 -18.20
CA PHE A 38 3.15 -7.67 -17.60
C PHE A 38 4.35 -7.34 -18.50
N SER A 39 4.46 -7.96 -19.68
CA SER A 39 5.55 -7.73 -20.65
C SER A 39 5.73 -6.25 -21.01
N ARG A 40 4.63 -5.50 -21.08
CA ARG A 40 4.60 -4.05 -21.32
C ARG A 40 5.31 -3.21 -20.25
N PHE A 41 5.51 -3.76 -19.06
CA PHE A 41 6.30 -3.15 -17.98
C PHE A 41 7.77 -3.59 -18.01
N GLY A 42 8.20 -4.28 -19.08
CA GLY A 42 9.57 -4.72 -19.29
C GLY A 42 9.99 -5.90 -18.42
N VAL A 43 9.03 -6.72 -17.96
CA VAL A 43 9.32 -7.98 -17.28
C VAL A 43 9.84 -9.02 -18.28
N THR A 44 10.65 -9.93 -17.77
CA THR A 44 11.24 -11.06 -18.47
C THR A 44 10.95 -12.34 -17.69
N LEU A 45 11.21 -13.52 -18.26
CA LEU A 45 10.98 -14.78 -17.54
C LEU A 45 11.83 -14.92 -16.26
N SER A 46 12.98 -14.26 -16.16
CA SER A 46 13.80 -14.24 -14.93
C SER A 46 13.14 -13.45 -13.79
N ASP A 47 12.12 -12.65 -14.08
CA ASP A 47 11.36 -11.87 -13.10
C ASP A 47 10.19 -12.66 -12.50
N PHE A 48 10.04 -13.94 -12.86
CA PHE A 48 9.00 -14.82 -12.33
C PHE A 48 9.58 -15.74 -11.26
N ARG A 49 8.87 -15.88 -10.14
CA ARG A 49 9.17 -16.90 -9.13
C ARG A 49 7.90 -17.63 -8.74
N LEU A 50 7.92 -18.95 -8.92
CA LEU A 50 6.90 -19.84 -8.36
C LEU A 50 7.19 -20.00 -6.87
N ASP A 51 6.25 -19.58 -6.03
CA ASP A 51 6.28 -19.86 -4.60
C ASP A 51 5.47 -21.14 -4.38
N THR A 52 6.16 -22.24 -4.11
CA THR A 52 5.54 -23.53 -3.82
C THR A 52 5.84 -23.91 -2.38
N ASN A 53 4.94 -23.55 -1.48
CA ASN A 53 4.97 -23.98 -0.09
C ASN A 53 4.08 -25.22 0.09
N MET A 54 4.71 -26.40 0.08
CA MET A 54 3.99 -27.67 0.22
C MET A 54 3.24 -27.82 1.56
N ALA A 55 3.59 -27.04 2.59
CA ALA A 55 2.95 -27.11 3.90
C ALA A 55 1.63 -26.32 3.97
N VAL A 56 1.48 -25.28 3.15
CA VAL A 56 0.32 -24.38 3.18
C VAL A 56 -0.15 -24.08 1.75
N PRO A 57 -1.15 -24.82 1.23
CA PRO A 57 -1.63 -24.63 -0.13
C PRO A 57 -2.05 -23.20 -0.47
N ALA A 58 -2.56 -22.45 0.50
CA ALA A 58 -2.97 -21.05 0.31
C ALA A 58 -1.81 -20.07 0.04
N GLU A 59 -0.58 -20.44 0.39
CA GLU A 59 0.60 -19.60 0.15
C GLU A 59 1.28 -19.90 -1.19
N ASN A 60 0.83 -20.95 -1.89
CA ASN A 60 1.26 -21.20 -3.25
C ASN A 60 0.84 -20.06 -4.17
N GLY A 61 1.75 -19.65 -5.05
CA GLY A 61 1.47 -18.53 -5.93
C GLY A 61 2.57 -18.25 -6.94
N VAL A 62 2.33 -17.23 -7.76
CA VAL A 62 3.29 -16.72 -8.74
C VAL A 62 3.65 -15.29 -8.35
N ASN A 63 4.93 -15.04 -8.16
CA ASN A 63 5.49 -13.70 -7.99
C ASN A 63 6.03 -13.20 -9.31
N VAL A 64 5.76 -11.93 -9.61
CA VAL A 64 6.27 -11.19 -10.76
C VAL A 64 6.95 -9.93 -10.24
N PHE A 65 8.25 -9.78 -10.51
CA PHE A 65 9.02 -8.61 -10.13
C PHE A 65 8.97 -7.55 -11.24
N LEU A 66 8.36 -6.40 -10.95
CA LEU A 66 8.08 -5.33 -11.91
C LEU A 66 9.11 -4.19 -11.80
N LYS A 67 10.35 -4.51 -11.42
CA LYS A 67 11.45 -3.55 -11.21
C LYS A 67 11.05 -2.45 -10.20
N SER A 68 11.02 -1.18 -10.60
CA SER A 68 10.62 -0.06 -9.72
C SER A 68 9.11 -0.04 -9.42
N LEU A 69 8.29 -0.72 -10.23
CA LEU A 69 6.84 -0.80 -10.03
C LEU A 69 6.44 -1.85 -8.98
N GLY A 70 7.41 -2.43 -8.27
CA GLY A 70 7.16 -3.33 -7.15
C GLY A 70 7.07 -4.81 -7.53
N GLN A 71 6.41 -5.58 -6.67
CA GLN A 71 6.22 -7.02 -6.80
C GLN A 71 4.72 -7.31 -6.83
N TYR A 72 4.25 -7.97 -7.88
CA TYR A 72 2.91 -8.51 -7.96
C TYR A 72 2.93 -9.99 -7.59
N ARG A 73 1.98 -10.44 -6.77
CA ARG A 73 1.87 -11.83 -6.36
C ARG A 73 0.43 -12.31 -6.53
N LEU A 74 0.25 -13.36 -7.31
CA LEU A 74 -1.01 -14.08 -7.43
C LEU A 74 -1.00 -15.27 -6.48
N LYS A 75 -1.98 -15.35 -5.58
CA LYS A 75 -2.31 -16.53 -4.77
C LYS A 75 -3.68 -17.06 -5.16
N PHE A 76 -4.07 -18.20 -4.59
CA PHE A 76 -5.38 -18.79 -4.90
C PHE A 76 -6.55 -17.99 -4.35
N ASP A 77 -6.39 -17.27 -3.24
CA ASP A 77 -7.46 -16.55 -2.56
C ASP A 77 -7.35 -15.03 -2.66
N ARG A 78 -6.26 -14.52 -3.25
CA ARG A 78 -6.01 -13.08 -3.40
C ARG A 78 -4.93 -12.77 -4.41
N VAL A 79 -4.88 -11.50 -4.81
CA VAL A 79 -3.69 -10.86 -5.38
C VAL A 79 -3.07 -9.93 -4.37
N GLU A 80 -1.75 -9.85 -4.37
CA GLU A 80 -0.99 -8.92 -3.55
C GLU A 80 -0.10 -8.08 -4.48
N TRP A 81 0.13 -6.83 -4.12
CA TRP A 81 1.13 -6.00 -4.78
C TRP A 81 1.83 -5.14 -3.74
N THR A 82 3.16 -5.07 -3.82
CA THR A 82 3.98 -4.28 -2.89
C THR A 82 4.98 -3.47 -3.67
N VAL A 83 5.08 -2.18 -3.37
CA VAL A 83 6.15 -1.30 -3.85
C VAL A 83 6.84 -0.65 -2.66
N LEU A 84 8.17 -0.54 -2.72
CA LEU A 84 9.02 -0.01 -1.65
C LEU A 84 9.85 1.15 -2.16
N ASN A 85 10.04 2.18 -1.32
CA ASN A 85 10.90 3.33 -1.58
C ASN A 85 10.66 3.95 -2.97
N PHE A 86 9.38 4.10 -3.34
CA PHE A 86 8.99 4.68 -4.63
C PHE A 86 9.15 6.19 -4.60
N VAL A 87 9.49 6.75 -5.76
CA VAL A 87 9.51 8.19 -6.01
C VAL A 87 8.21 8.64 -6.71
N ASP A 88 7.96 9.94 -6.76
CA ASP A 88 6.72 10.49 -7.33
C ASP A 88 6.49 10.08 -8.79
N GLU A 89 7.56 9.83 -9.55
CA GLU A 89 7.49 9.34 -10.95
C GLU A 89 6.97 7.90 -11.07
N ASP A 90 7.12 7.05 -10.05
CA ASP A 90 6.68 5.64 -10.07
C ASP A 90 5.17 5.51 -9.73
N PHE A 91 4.63 6.46 -8.96
CA PHE A 91 3.25 6.41 -8.45
C PHE A 91 2.17 6.37 -9.55
N PRO A 92 2.26 7.14 -10.67
CA PRO A 92 1.24 7.15 -11.72
C PRO A 92 1.03 5.80 -12.42
N ARG A 93 2.06 4.93 -12.45
CA ARG A 93 2.03 3.66 -13.17
C ARG A 93 1.56 2.49 -12.31
N SER A 94 1.53 2.67 -11.00
CA SER A 94 1.12 1.64 -10.04
C SER A 94 -0.34 1.17 -10.22
N PRO A 95 -1.34 2.05 -10.44
CA PRO A 95 -2.70 1.64 -10.77
C PRO A 95 -2.82 0.77 -12.01
N GLU A 96 -1.98 0.99 -13.03
CA GLU A 96 -2.05 0.26 -14.29
C GLU A 96 -1.62 -1.21 -14.14
N VAL A 97 -0.67 -1.48 -13.23
CA VAL A 97 -0.25 -2.84 -12.88
C VAL A 97 -1.43 -3.61 -12.30
N LEU A 98 -2.11 -3.01 -11.32
CA LEU A 98 -3.25 -3.62 -10.64
C LEU A 98 -4.43 -3.84 -11.61
N ALA A 99 -4.76 -2.83 -12.41
CA ALA A 99 -5.82 -2.89 -13.39
C ALA A 99 -5.60 -4.01 -14.41
N CYS A 100 -4.38 -4.16 -14.94
CA CYS A 100 -4.10 -5.23 -15.90
C CYS A 100 -4.04 -6.61 -15.29
N GLY A 101 -3.52 -6.75 -14.06
CA GLY A 101 -3.60 -8.01 -13.33
C GLY A 101 -5.05 -8.44 -13.11
N GLU A 102 -5.93 -7.50 -12.73
CA GLU A 102 -7.36 -7.76 -12.58
C GLU A 102 -8.06 -8.10 -13.91
N GLU A 103 -7.81 -7.32 -14.97
CA GLU A 103 -8.40 -7.55 -16.30
C GLU A 103 -8.04 -8.94 -16.83
N TRP A 104 -6.76 -9.32 -16.74
CA TRP A 104 -6.31 -10.66 -17.10
C TRP A 104 -6.99 -11.73 -16.26
N LEU A 105 -7.05 -11.55 -14.94
CA LEU A 105 -7.71 -12.51 -14.04
C LEU A 105 -9.17 -12.74 -14.40
N ARG A 106 -9.92 -11.68 -14.70
CA ARG A 106 -11.33 -11.78 -15.13
C ARG A 106 -11.47 -12.39 -16.53
N SER A 107 -10.44 -12.30 -17.38
CA SER A 107 -10.42 -12.96 -18.69
C SER A 107 -10.21 -14.47 -18.61
N VAL A 108 -9.54 -14.95 -17.56
CA VAL A 108 -9.28 -16.39 -17.35
C VAL A 108 -10.28 -17.06 -16.39
N GLU A 109 -10.91 -16.29 -15.51
CA GLU A 109 -11.98 -16.72 -14.61
C GLU A 109 -13.16 -15.75 -14.70
N GLU A 110 -14.12 -16.05 -15.57
CA GLU A 110 -15.26 -15.16 -15.87
C GLU A 110 -16.13 -14.82 -14.64
N ASN A 111 -16.16 -15.70 -13.63
CA ASN A 111 -16.96 -15.52 -12.41
C ASN A 111 -16.13 -15.01 -11.23
N LEU A 112 -14.91 -14.50 -11.47
CA LEU A 112 -14.08 -13.95 -10.42
C LEU A 112 -14.74 -12.71 -9.82
N THR A 113 -14.92 -12.73 -8.50
CA THR A 113 -15.32 -11.55 -7.71
C THR A 113 -14.36 -11.30 -6.57
N PHE A 114 -14.09 -10.04 -6.28
CA PHE A 114 -13.36 -9.59 -5.11
C PHE A 114 -14.33 -9.35 -3.94
N LYS A 115 -13.98 -9.89 -2.78
CA LYS A 115 -14.64 -9.61 -1.52
C LYS A 115 -14.28 -8.22 -1.00
N ASN A 116 -13.00 -7.87 -1.10
CA ASN A 116 -12.49 -6.57 -0.70
C ASN A 116 -11.15 -6.25 -1.34
N HIS A 117 -10.82 -4.96 -1.31
CA HIS A 117 -9.54 -4.40 -1.65
C HIS A 117 -8.98 -3.69 -0.42
N THR A 118 -7.74 -4.00 -0.05
CA THR A 118 -7.04 -3.36 1.06
C THR A 118 -5.78 -2.69 0.52
N PHE A 119 -5.62 -1.40 0.80
CA PHE A 119 -4.39 -0.66 0.55
C PHE A 119 -3.77 -0.26 1.87
N VAL A 120 -2.46 -0.44 2.02
CA VAL A 120 -1.69 -0.02 3.19
C VAL A 120 -0.53 0.82 2.71
N TYR A 121 -0.58 2.12 2.96
CA TYR A 121 0.58 2.98 2.84
C TYR A 121 1.30 3.04 4.18
N GLY A 122 2.61 2.86 4.19
CA GLY A 122 3.47 3.05 5.35
C GLY A 122 4.63 3.96 5.02
N ALA A 123 4.96 4.91 5.90
CA ALA A 123 6.12 5.77 5.75
C ALA A 123 6.82 6.05 7.08
N HIS A 124 8.15 6.08 7.02
CA HIS A 124 9.01 6.51 8.11
C HIS A 124 9.63 7.85 7.73
N CYS A 125 9.29 8.89 8.49
CA CYS A 125 9.62 10.27 8.16
C CYS A 125 10.50 10.91 9.25
N LEU A 126 11.37 11.82 8.85
CA LEU A 126 12.03 12.76 9.76
C LEU A 126 11.24 14.07 9.80
N LEU A 127 11.23 14.71 10.96
CA LEU A 127 10.75 16.09 11.08
C LEU A 127 11.90 17.05 10.77
N ALA A 128 11.61 18.08 9.97
CA ALA A 128 12.57 19.16 9.73
C ALA A 128 12.87 19.96 11.02
N GLU A 129 11.89 20.04 11.93
CA GLU A 129 11.99 20.76 13.21
C GLU A 129 11.51 19.91 14.38
N GLY A 130 12.34 19.79 15.42
CA GLY A 130 12.03 19.06 16.65
C GLY A 130 12.18 17.54 16.51
N THR A 131 11.67 16.80 17.50
CA THR A 131 11.66 15.33 17.51
C THR A 131 10.23 14.78 17.38
N ALA A 132 10.11 13.51 16.97
CA ALA A 132 8.82 12.81 17.00
C ALA A 132 8.17 12.82 18.39
N LYS A 133 8.98 12.69 19.45
CA LYS A 133 8.52 12.81 20.84
C LYS A 133 7.88 14.15 21.12
N ASP A 134 8.55 15.24 20.76
CA ASP A 134 8.03 16.59 20.96
C ASP A 134 6.73 16.82 20.19
N PHE A 135 6.63 16.24 18.99
CA PHE A 135 5.38 16.26 18.22
C PHE A 135 4.27 15.46 18.89
N LEU A 136 4.50 14.20 19.20
CA LEU A 136 3.45 13.33 19.72
C LEU A 136 2.96 13.79 21.11
N LEU A 137 3.84 14.40 21.93
CA LEU A 137 3.46 15.02 23.21
C LEU A 137 2.71 16.35 23.06
N SER A 138 2.87 17.03 21.91
CA SER A 138 2.15 18.28 21.63
C SER A 138 0.69 18.06 21.20
N LEU A 139 0.32 16.83 20.88
CA LEU A 139 -1.03 16.46 20.51
C LEU A 139 -1.97 16.51 21.72
N PRO A 140 -3.26 16.82 21.49
CA PRO A 140 -4.22 17.05 22.59
C PRO A 140 -4.54 15.77 23.37
N ASN A 141 -4.42 14.60 22.75
CA ASN A 141 -4.72 13.33 23.38
C ASN A 141 -3.55 12.88 24.25
N LYS A 142 -3.75 12.91 25.57
CA LYS A 142 -2.78 12.44 26.55
C LYS A 142 -3.32 11.20 27.26
N SER A 143 -2.51 10.15 27.32
CA SER A 143 -2.78 9.00 28.16
C SER A 143 -2.51 9.34 29.63
N ASP A 144 -3.42 8.98 30.52
CA ASP A 144 -3.23 9.10 31.98
C ASP A 144 -2.39 7.94 32.57
N LEU A 145 -1.98 6.98 31.73
CA LEU A 145 -1.18 5.83 32.16
C LEU A 145 0.27 6.24 32.44
N SER A 146 0.69 6.11 33.70
CA SER A 146 2.09 6.30 34.11
C SER A 146 2.79 4.95 34.26
N LEU A 147 3.39 4.47 33.17
CA LEU A 147 4.15 3.20 33.13
C LEU A 147 5.67 3.42 32.95
N GLY A 148 6.14 4.67 33.06
CA GLY A 148 7.53 5.06 32.84
C GLY A 148 7.65 6.38 32.06
N ASP A 149 8.80 6.59 31.42
CA ASP A 149 9.01 7.77 30.58
C ASP A 149 8.09 7.75 29.36
N GLY A 150 7.17 8.71 29.30
CA GLY A 150 6.32 8.91 28.13
C GLY A 150 7.17 9.22 26.90
N LEU A 151 7.08 8.37 25.89
CA LEU A 151 7.70 8.63 24.58
C LEU A 151 6.80 9.52 23.72
N GLY A 152 5.48 9.45 23.92
CA GLY A 152 4.46 10.15 23.16
C GLY A 152 3.17 9.34 23.18
N ASN A 153 2.08 9.91 22.66
CA ASN A 153 0.88 9.12 22.38
C ASN A 153 0.71 9.07 20.86
N GLY A 154 0.54 7.87 20.32
CA GLY A 154 0.13 7.72 18.93
C GLY A 154 -1.28 8.28 18.71
N LEU A 155 -1.59 8.59 17.45
CA LEU A 155 -2.94 8.93 17.03
C LEU A 155 -3.48 7.88 16.09
N ILE A 156 -4.78 7.63 16.22
CA ILE A 156 -5.53 6.80 15.29
C ILE A 156 -6.76 7.59 14.84
N PHE A 157 -6.88 7.84 13.54
CA PHE A 157 -8.06 8.42 12.92
C PHE A 157 -8.78 7.34 12.12
N ASN A 158 -10.09 7.22 12.34
CA ASN A 158 -10.94 6.31 11.57
C ASN A 158 -12.04 7.13 10.90
N TRP A 159 -12.22 6.96 9.59
CA TRP A 159 -13.32 7.60 8.88
C TRP A 159 -13.78 6.76 7.70
N TYR A 160 -14.93 7.15 7.14
CA TYR A 160 -15.47 6.57 5.91
C TYR A 160 -15.47 7.64 4.83
N ASP A 161 -14.98 7.30 3.65
CA ASP A 161 -15.04 8.14 2.46
C ASP A 161 -16.13 7.61 1.52
N ALA A 162 -17.15 8.43 1.28
CA ALA A 162 -18.28 8.06 0.45
C ALA A 162 -17.93 7.99 -1.04
N ASP A 163 -16.93 8.76 -1.51
CA ASP A 163 -16.60 8.88 -2.94
C ASP A 163 -15.95 7.60 -3.46
N ILE A 164 -15.16 6.92 -2.63
CA ILE A 164 -14.55 5.62 -2.95
C ILE A 164 -15.18 4.45 -2.20
N HIS A 165 -16.20 4.73 -1.38
CA HIS A 165 -16.84 3.76 -0.49
C HIS A 165 -15.87 2.98 0.40
N GLY A 166 -14.83 3.66 0.87
CA GLY A 166 -13.72 3.07 1.60
C GLY A 166 -13.73 3.46 3.07
N ARG A 167 -13.32 2.53 3.94
CA ARG A 167 -12.98 2.82 5.34
C ARG A 167 -11.49 3.11 5.43
N PHE A 168 -11.14 4.20 6.09
CA PHE A 168 -9.77 4.59 6.32
C PHE A 168 -9.40 4.49 7.79
N ASN A 169 -8.16 4.07 8.03
CA ASN A 169 -7.51 4.11 9.33
C ASN A 169 -6.13 4.76 9.14
N LEU A 170 -5.91 5.93 9.74
CA LEU A 170 -4.59 6.56 9.79
C LEU A 170 -3.99 6.36 11.18
N ILE A 171 -2.73 5.92 11.23
CA ILE A 171 -1.92 5.82 12.44
C ILE A 171 -0.74 6.78 12.32
N LEU A 172 -0.52 7.58 13.36
CA LEU A 172 0.69 8.37 13.57
C LEU A 172 1.35 7.89 14.85
N ASP A 173 2.61 7.46 14.80
CA ASP A 173 3.35 6.96 15.97
C ASP A 173 4.85 7.24 15.84
N HIS A 174 5.63 6.81 16.83
CA HIS A 174 7.08 6.79 16.75
C HIS A 174 7.57 5.83 15.68
N SER A 175 8.52 6.29 14.88
CA SER A 175 9.27 5.42 13.98
C SER A 175 10.25 4.57 14.78
N LEU A 176 10.10 3.24 14.69
CA LEU A 176 11.08 2.29 15.22
C LEU A 176 12.30 2.13 14.30
N SER A 177 12.18 2.53 13.03
CA SER A 177 13.24 2.37 12.02
C SER A 177 14.08 3.64 11.82
N VAL A 178 13.58 4.80 12.25
CA VAL A 178 14.23 6.10 12.07
C VAL A 178 14.26 6.79 13.42
N LYS A 179 15.46 7.03 13.94
CA LYS A 179 15.65 7.73 15.22
C LYS A 179 14.98 9.10 15.17
N ASP A 180 14.21 9.42 16.21
CA ASP A 180 13.43 10.67 16.35
C ASP A 180 12.42 10.91 15.20
N GLY A 181 12.12 9.88 14.41
CA GLY A 181 11.21 9.94 13.28
C GLY A 181 9.76 9.60 13.63
N ILE A 182 8.84 9.99 12.75
CA ILE A 182 7.41 9.67 12.82
C ILE A 182 7.13 8.51 11.86
N PHE A 183 6.38 7.52 12.33
CA PHE A 183 5.74 6.52 11.50
C PHE A 183 4.33 6.96 11.14
N ILE A 184 4.00 6.85 9.86
CA ILE A 184 2.70 7.16 9.29
C ILE A 184 2.20 5.90 8.61
N GLN A 185 1.01 5.44 8.96
CA GLN A 185 0.35 4.35 8.24
C GLN A 185 -1.06 4.75 7.86
N LEU A 186 -1.42 4.61 6.59
CA LEU A 186 -2.78 4.77 6.11
C LEU A 186 -3.26 3.43 5.56
N ILE A 187 -4.33 2.90 6.15
CA ILE A 187 -5.02 1.70 5.68
C ILE A 187 -6.34 2.14 5.04
N CYS A 188 -6.62 1.66 3.83
CA CYS A 188 -7.90 1.83 3.14
C CYS A 188 -8.49 0.46 2.83
N VAL A 189 -9.74 0.22 3.26
CA VAL A 189 -10.47 -1.02 2.97
C VAL A 189 -11.74 -0.69 2.19
N ILE A 190 -11.91 -1.30 1.03
CA ILE A 190 -13.07 -1.14 0.15
C ILE A 190 -13.72 -2.51 -0.04
N GLU A 191 -14.97 -2.66 0.42
CA GLU A 191 -15.75 -3.91 0.33
C GLU A 191 -16.65 -3.90 -0.91
N LYS A 192 -16.02 -3.87 -2.09
CA LYS A 192 -16.68 -3.95 -3.40
C LYS A 192 -15.84 -4.81 -4.34
N ASP A 193 -16.47 -5.35 -5.38
CA ASP A 193 -15.81 -6.20 -6.38
C ASP A 193 -14.92 -5.41 -7.36
N GLY A 194 -15.45 -4.35 -7.96
CA GLY A 194 -14.71 -3.51 -8.90
C GLY A 194 -14.36 -2.17 -8.29
N ILE A 195 -13.11 -1.75 -8.45
CA ILE A 195 -12.62 -0.44 -8.03
C ILE A 195 -11.86 0.26 -9.16
N ASN A 196 -11.83 1.60 -9.12
CA ASN A 196 -10.94 2.38 -9.95
C ASN A 196 -9.64 2.66 -9.19
N TYR A 197 -8.57 1.92 -9.49
CA TYR A 197 -7.28 2.03 -8.80
C TYR A 197 -6.70 3.45 -8.83
N HIS A 198 -6.84 4.19 -9.94
CA HIS A 198 -6.35 5.57 -10.03
C HIS A 198 -7.11 6.48 -9.07
N GLN A 199 -8.44 6.38 -9.03
CA GLN A 199 -9.27 7.17 -8.14
C GLN A 199 -8.98 6.86 -6.67
N VAL A 200 -8.83 5.58 -6.32
CA VAL A 200 -8.53 5.14 -4.95
C VAL A 200 -7.19 5.70 -4.47
N LEU A 201 -6.12 5.59 -5.28
CA LEU A 201 -4.81 6.12 -4.90
C LEU A 201 -4.81 7.65 -4.79
N SER A 202 -5.42 8.35 -5.74
CA SER A 202 -5.54 9.82 -5.70
C SER A 202 -6.32 10.28 -4.47
N ASN A 203 -7.49 9.69 -4.19
CA ASN A 203 -8.30 10.07 -3.05
C ASN A 203 -7.65 9.68 -1.71
N GLY A 204 -6.92 8.56 -1.69
CA GLY A 204 -6.11 8.14 -0.55
C GLY A 204 -5.02 9.17 -0.23
N GLN A 205 -4.27 9.64 -1.24
CA GLN A 205 -3.24 10.67 -1.07
C GLN A 205 -3.85 12.01 -0.60
N GLN A 206 -4.96 12.44 -1.21
CA GLN A 206 -5.66 13.66 -0.79
C GLN A 206 -6.16 13.56 0.65
N SER A 207 -6.70 12.40 1.05
CA SER A 207 -7.17 12.17 2.41
C SER A 207 -6.02 12.15 3.42
N LEU A 208 -4.90 11.52 3.07
CA LEU A 208 -3.67 11.55 3.86
C LEU A 208 -3.24 12.99 4.12
N ASN A 209 -3.09 13.79 3.07
CA ASN A 209 -2.65 15.18 3.16
C ASN A 209 -3.61 16.01 4.04
N LYS A 210 -4.93 15.88 3.84
CA LYS A 210 -5.93 16.58 4.68
C LYS A 210 -5.79 16.26 6.17
N VAL A 211 -5.54 15.00 6.53
CA VAL A 211 -5.40 14.61 7.93
C VAL A 211 -4.05 15.06 8.49
N LEU A 212 -2.97 15.00 7.70
CA LEU A 212 -1.67 15.53 8.10
C LEU A 212 -1.74 17.04 8.32
N ASP A 213 -2.37 17.79 7.43
CA ASP A 213 -2.59 19.24 7.55
C ASP A 213 -3.34 19.56 8.85
N HIS A 214 -4.38 18.77 9.18
CA HIS A 214 -5.12 18.91 10.43
C HIS A 214 -4.24 18.65 11.67
N CYS A 215 -3.24 17.78 11.55
CA CYS A 215 -2.24 17.53 12.58
C CYS A 215 -1.09 18.56 12.57
N GLY A 216 -1.10 19.54 11.66
CA GLY A 216 -0.03 20.52 11.50
C GLY A 216 1.25 19.95 10.88
N LEU A 217 1.13 18.85 10.12
CA LEU A 217 2.19 18.17 9.38
C LEU A 217 2.00 18.37 7.87
N GLN A 218 3.09 18.42 7.13
CA GLN A 218 3.07 18.38 5.66
C GLN A 218 4.29 17.60 5.16
N PHE A 219 4.17 16.89 4.03
CA PHE A 219 5.35 16.33 3.37
C PHE A 219 6.19 17.44 2.74
N GLU A 220 7.50 17.25 2.75
CA GLU A 220 8.41 18.06 1.95
C GLU A 220 8.06 17.88 0.47
N GLN A 221 7.72 18.98 -0.20
CA GLN A 221 7.58 18.95 -1.66
C GLN A 221 8.99 18.87 -2.24
N GLU A 222 9.24 17.86 -3.06
CA GLU A 222 10.47 17.86 -3.87
C GLU A 222 10.46 19.14 -4.70
N THR A 223 11.39 20.04 -4.38
CA THR A 223 11.55 21.25 -5.17
C THR A 223 12.09 20.79 -6.51
N GLU A 224 11.30 20.90 -7.59
CA GLU A 224 11.79 20.61 -8.94
C GLU A 224 13.11 21.36 -9.12
N VAL A 225 14.22 20.61 -9.16
CA VAL A 225 15.51 21.17 -9.51
C VAL A 225 15.41 21.46 -11.00
N VAL A 226 15.02 22.69 -11.33
CA VAL A 226 15.06 23.21 -12.70
C VAL A 226 16.50 23.04 -13.17
N SER A 227 16.71 22.07 -14.05
CA SER A 227 18.00 21.79 -14.69
C SER A 227 18.07 22.45 -16.06
#